data_AF-A0A926RMN3-F1
#
_entry.id   AF-A0A926RMN3-F1
#
_cell.length_a   1.000
_cell.length_b   1.000
_cell.length_c   1.000
_cell.angle_alpha   90.00
_cell.angle_beta   90.00
_cell.angle_gamma   90.00
#
_symmetry.space_group_name_H-M   'P 1'
#
loop_
_entity.id
_entity.type
_entity.pdbx_description
1 polymer ?
#
loop_
_entity_poly.entity_id
_entity_poly.type
_entity_poly.pdbx_seq_one_letter_code
_entity_poly.pdbx_strand_id
1 'polypeptide(L)'
;MLFGIIIMIVLYIILSYVLSWIRYFNSQDPRLGQSTWRWSYDYPVIGERDFSDLDDKDFVRLRRKRNKIITFMYAIVLIMFLLSMSLLSEIMIFFLA
;
A
#
# COMPACT_ATOMS: atom_id res chain seq x y z
N MET A 1 -25.05 7.25 -4.36
CA MET A 1 -24.40 6.66 -5.55
C MET A 1 -23.35 7.59 -6.16
N LEU A 2 -23.73 8.77 -6.67
CA LEU A 2 -22.78 9.70 -7.33
C LEU A 2 -21.57 10.09 -6.46
N PHE A 3 -21.81 10.50 -5.21
CA PHE A 3 -20.74 10.85 -4.28
C PHE A 3 -19.79 9.68 -4.00
N GLY A 4 -20.32 8.47 -3.82
CA GLY A 4 -19.49 7.28 -3.61
C GLY A 4 -18.61 6.97 -4.83
N ILE A 5 -19.11 7.17 -6.05
CA ILE A 5 -18.33 7.03 -7.28
C ILE A 5 -17.20 8.07 -7.32
N ILE A 6 -17.49 9.34 -7.01
CA ILE A 6 -16.48 10.41 -6.97
C ILE A 6 -15.40 10.08 -5.93
N ILE A 7 -15.79 9.66 -4.73
CA ILE A 7 -14.85 9.27 -3.67
C ILE A 7 -13.99 8.08 -4.12
N MET A 8 -14.57 7.07 -4.78
CA MET A 8 -13.82 5.94 -5.34
C MET A 8 -12.78 6.37 -6.37
N ILE A 9 -13.11 7.33 -7.24
CA ILE A 9 -12.16 7.88 -8.22
C ILE A 9 -11.00 8.60 -7.50
N VAL A 10 -11.30 9.43 -6.50
CA VAL A 10 -10.27 10.12 -5.70
C VAL A 10 -9.36 9.12 -4.99
N LEU A 11 -9.93 8.09 -4.35
CA LEU A 11 -9.15 7.03 -3.69
C LEU A 11 -8.29 6.24 -4.68
N TYR A 12 -8.79 5.99 -5.89
CA TYR A 12 -8.02 5.33 -6.95
C TYR A 12 -6.79 6.16 -7.38
N ILE A 13 -6.92 7.48 -7.50
CA ILE A 13 -5.81 8.38 -7.81
C ILE A 13 -4.78 8.35 -6.66
N ILE A 14 -5.24 8.43 -5.41
CA ILE A 14 -4.37 8.34 -4.23
C ILE A 14 -3.65 6.98 -4.19
N LEU A 15 -4.36 5.88 -4.44
CA LEU A 15 -3.77 4.54 -4.50
C LEU A 15 -2.69 4.45 -5.59
N SER A 16 -2.95 5.01 -6.78
CA SER A 16 -2.00 5.03 -7.89
C SER A 16 -0.72 5.80 -7.55
N TYR A 17 -0.86 6.92 -6.83
CA TYR A 17 0.28 7.68 -6.30
C TYR A 17 1.07 6.88 -5.25
N VAL A 18 0.38 6.22 -4.33
CA VAL A 18 1.01 5.37 -3.29
C VAL A 18 1.76 4.19 -3.93
N LEU A 19 1.17 3.52 -4.91
CA LEU A 19 1.83 2.44 -5.65
C LEU A 19 3.09 2.93 -6.38
N SER A 20 3.06 4.16 -6.92
CA SER A 20 4.23 4.79 -7.55
C SER A 20 5.35 5.03 -6.54
N TRP A 21 5.03 5.45 -5.31
CA TRP A 21 6.01 5.53 -4.24
C TRP A 21 6.60 4.17 -3.87
N ILE A 22 5.80 3.12 -3.79
CA ILE A 22 6.32 1.77 -3.48
C ILE A 22 7.30 1.32 -4.57
N ARG A 23 6.98 1.56 -5.85
CA ARG A 23 7.89 1.29 -6.99
C ARG A 23 9.16 2.12 -6.90
N TYR A 24 9.08 3.39 -6.52
CA TYR A 24 10.24 4.23 -6.28
C TYR A 24 11.14 3.60 -5.21
N PHE A 25 10.62 3.23 -4.04
CA PHE A 25 11.43 2.58 -3.00
C PHE A 25 12.01 1.23 -3.43
N ASN A 26 11.26 0.44 -4.19
CA ASN A 26 11.75 -0.83 -4.75
C ASN A 26 12.93 -0.64 -5.72
N SER A 27 12.98 0.48 -6.44
CA SER A 27 14.09 0.80 -7.36
C SER A 27 15.38 1.22 -6.64
N GLN A 28 15.31 1.60 -5.37
CA GLN A 28 16.47 2.09 -4.62
C GLN A 28 17.40 0.96 -4.16
N ASP A 29 16.90 -0.27 -4.00
CA ASP A 29 17.71 -1.42 -3.61
C ASP A 29 17.19 -2.71 -4.27
N PRO A 30 18.05 -3.46 -4.99
CA PRO A 30 17.63 -4.65 -5.73
C PRO A 30 17.07 -5.77 -4.84
N ARG A 31 17.43 -5.81 -3.55
CA ARG A 31 16.95 -6.83 -2.61
C ARG A 31 15.45 -6.79 -2.46
N LEU A 32 14.84 -5.60 -2.50
CA LEU A 32 13.40 -5.40 -2.28
C LEU A 32 12.52 -6.01 -3.39
N GLY A 33 13.09 -6.35 -4.55
CA GLY A 33 12.36 -6.88 -5.69
C GLY A 33 11.29 -5.93 -6.22
N GLN A 34 10.31 -6.45 -6.97
CA GLN A 34 9.29 -5.65 -7.66
C GLN A 34 7.90 -5.70 -6.99
N SER A 35 7.81 -6.26 -5.79
CA SER A 35 6.53 -6.44 -5.10
C SER A 35 5.97 -5.12 -4.56
N THR A 36 4.72 -4.80 -4.88
CA THR A 36 4.04 -3.58 -4.40
C THR A 36 3.20 -3.80 -3.13
N TRP A 37 3.14 -5.03 -2.62
CA TRP A 37 2.19 -5.44 -1.57
C TRP A 37 2.89 -6.11 -0.39
N ARG A 38 3.97 -6.87 -0.62
CA ARG A 38 4.69 -7.57 0.44
C ARG A 38 5.49 -6.60 1.32
N TRP A 39 5.31 -6.69 2.64
CA TRP A 39 6.23 -6.06 3.59
C TRP A 39 7.62 -6.67 3.50
N SER A 40 8.63 -5.88 3.88
CA SER A 40 10.03 -6.27 3.73
C SER A 40 10.69 -6.96 4.89
N TYR A 41 9.91 -7.50 5.82
CA TYR A 41 10.47 -8.15 6.99
C TYR A 41 11.36 -9.36 6.65
N ASP A 42 11.16 -9.97 5.49
CA ASP A 42 11.87 -11.19 5.08
C ASP A 42 13.14 -10.93 4.24
N TYR A 43 13.48 -9.69 3.91
CA TYR A 43 14.67 -9.44 3.08
C TYR A 43 15.95 -9.43 3.93
N PRO A 44 17.00 -10.15 3.50
CA PRO A 44 18.23 -10.27 4.26
C PRO A 44 18.93 -8.92 4.39
N VAL A 45 19.26 -8.59 5.63
CA VAL A 45 20.06 -7.45 6.04
C VAL A 45 21.52 -7.90 6.05
N ILE A 46 22.48 -7.01 5.74
CA ILE A 46 23.90 -7.33 5.98
C ILE A 46 24.10 -7.39 7.49
N GLY A 47 24.56 -8.53 8.02
CA GLY A 47 24.86 -8.72 9.44
C GLY A 47 23.98 -9.79 10.11
N GLU A 48 24.10 -9.90 11.43
CA GLU A 48 23.36 -10.90 12.22
C GLU A 48 22.05 -10.32 12.79
N ARG A 49 21.96 -9.00 12.98
CA ARG A 49 20.84 -8.36 13.66
C ARG A 49 19.86 -7.74 12.68
N ASP A 50 18.71 -8.38 12.46
CA ASP A 50 17.64 -7.84 11.59
C ASP A 50 16.84 -6.68 12.22
N PHE A 51 16.84 -6.55 13.55
CA PHE A 51 16.07 -5.51 14.25
C PHE A 51 16.80 -4.16 14.33
N SER A 52 18.12 -4.17 14.39
CA SER A 52 18.94 -3.00 14.72
C SER A 52 19.40 -2.23 13.48
N ASP A 53 19.56 -0.91 13.63
CA ASP A 53 20.14 -0.05 12.59
C ASP A 53 21.68 -0.16 12.51
N LEU A 54 22.31 -1.01 13.34
CA LEU A 54 23.77 -1.06 13.47
C LEU A 54 24.47 -1.72 12.29
N ASP A 55 23.88 -2.77 11.71
CA ASP A 55 24.58 -3.61 10.73
C ASP A 55 24.36 -3.12 9.27
N ASP A 56 23.15 -2.69 8.90
CA ASP A 56 22.82 -2.17 7.56
C ASP A 56 21.82 -1.00 7.65
N LYS A 57 22.31 0.09 8.25
CA LYS A 57 21.51 1.26 8.64
C LYS A 57 20.65 1.82 7.50
N ASP A 58 21.24 1.96 6.31
CA ASP A 58 20.59 2.61 5.18
C ASP A 58 19.47 1.73 4.61
N PHE A 59 19.72 0.43 4.46
CA PHE A 59 18.71 -0.53 4.03
C PHE A 59 17.56 -0.65 5.04
N VAL A 60 17.86 -0.76 6.34
CA VAL A 60 16.85 -0.88 7.40
C VAL A 60 15.93 0.36 7.40
N ARG A 61 16.50 1.56 7.26
CA ARG A 61 15.73 2.80 7.17
C ARG A 61 14.89 2.90 5.90
N LEU A 62 15.44 2.48 4.76
CA LEU A 62 14.73 2.42 3.48
C LEU A 62 13.51 1.49 3.58
N ARG A 63 13.71 0.25 4.06
CA ARG A 63 12.67 -0.74 4.30
C ARG A 63 11.59 -0.21 5.24
N ARG A 64 11.95 0.44 6.35
CA ARG A 64 10.96 1.02 7.29
C ARG A 64 10.11 2.11 6.64
N LYS A 65 10.72 3.00 5.85
CA LYS A 65 9.98 4.02 5.08
C LYS A 65 9.02 3.36 4.09
N ARG A 66 9.49 2.35 3.32
CA ARG A 66 8.63 1.63 2.38
C ARG A 66 7.50 0.89 3.08
N ASN A 67 7.77 0.18 4.18
CA ASN A 67 6.76 -0.58 4.92
C ASN A 67 5.64 0.33 5.44
N LYS A 68 5.96 1.56 5.90
CA LYS A 68 4.93 2.55 6.28
C LYS A 68 4.00 2.89 5.10
N ILE A 69 4.54 3.02 3.90
CA ILE A 69 3.77 3.33 2.69
C ILE A 69 2.93 2.12 2.26
N ILE A 70 3.46 0.90 2.37
CA ILE A 70 2.68 -0.33 2.15
C ILE A 70 1.51 -0.40 3.14
N THR A 71 1.71 -0.07 4.42
CA THR A 71 0.61 -0.02 5.39
C THR A 71 -0.44 1.02 5.00
N PHE A 72 -0.01 2.19 4.50
CA PHE A 72 -0.93 3.21 3.99
C PHE A 72 -1.71 2.72 2.75
N MET A 73 -1.06 2.00 1.84
CA MET A 73 -1.73 1.34 0.70
C MET A 73 -2.82 0.39 1.18
N TYR A 74 -2.54 -0.48 2.17
CA TYR A 74 -3.53 -1.40 2.72
C TYR A 74 -4.71 -0.68 3.38
N ALA A 75 -4.46 0.43 4.10
CA ALA A 75 -5.53 1.25 4.67
C ALA A 75 -6.45 1.83 3.58
N ILE A 76 -5.88 2.34 2.47
CA ILE A 76 -6.66 2.83 1.33
C ILE A 76 -7.51 1.71 0.73
N VAL A 77 -6.90 0.55 0.46
CA VAL A 77 -7.61 -0.61 -0.12
C VAL A 77 -8.75 -1.06 0.80
N LEU A 78 -8.56 -1.06 2.12
CA LEU A 78 -9.63 -1.39 3.07
C LEU A 78 -10.79 -0.37 3.01
N ILE A 79 -10.49 0.93 2.95
CA ILE A 79 -11.52 1.98 2.79
C ILE A 79 -12.27 1.81 1.47
N MET A 80 -11.54 1.57 0.37
CA MET A 80 -12.14 1.31 -0.94
C MET A 80 -13.06 0.08 -0.92
N PHE A 81 -12.66 -0.99 -0.22
CA PHE A 81 -13.48 -2.18 -0.05
C PHE A 81 -14.80 -1.85 0.68
N LEU A 82 -14.76 -1.15 1.81
CA LEU A 82 -15.97 -0.76 2.56
C LEU A 82 -16.90 0.14 1.72
N LEU A 83 -16.33 1.11 0.99
CA LEU A 83 -17.10 1.98 0.09
C LEU A 83 -17.71 1.19 -1.08
N SER A 84 -17.00 0.21 -1.62
CA SER A 84 -17.51 -0.64 -2.69
C SER A 84 -18.73 -1.45 -2.24
N MET A 85 -18.74 -1.95 -1.00
CA MET A 85 -19.88 -2.66 -0.41
C MET A 85 -21.09 -1.74 -0.24
N SER A 86 -20.85 -0.49 0.20
CA SER A 86 -21.90 0.52 0.30
C SER A 86 -22.50 0.87 -1.07
N LEU A 87 -21.67 1.10 -2.08
CA LEU A 87 -22.13 1.39 -3.45
C LEU A 87 -22.88 0.21 -4.06
N LEU A 88 -22.40 -1.01 -3.87
CA LEU A 88 -23.07 -2.21 -4.35
C LEU A 88 -24.47 -2.32 -3.75
N SER A 89 -24.63 -2.07 -2.45
CA SER A 89 -25.94 -2.05 -1.79
C SER A 89 -26.90 -1.04 -2.43
N GLU A 90 -26.44 0.19 -2.65
CA GLU A 90 -27.27 1.22 -3.30
C GLU A 90 -27.65 0.86 -4.75
N ILE A 91 -26.73 0.25 -5.51
CA ILE A 91 -27.00 -0.26 -6.86
C ILE A 91 -28.07 -1.36 -6.82
N MET A 92 -27.97 -2.29 -5.88
CA MET A 92 -28.95 -3.37 -5.73
C MET A 92 -30.33 -2.82 -5.37
N ILE A 93 -30.40 -1.85 -4.44
CA ILE A 93 -31.66 -1.18 -4.08
C ILE A 93 -32.27 -0.50 -5.31
N PHE A 94 -31.48 0.21 -6.12
CA PHE A 94 -31.97 0.90 -7.31
C PHE A 94 -32.60 -0.05 -8.36
N PHE A 95 -32.11 -1.28 -8.48
CA PHE A 95 -32.63 -2.26 -9.44
C PHE A 95 -33.77 -3.13 -8.90
N LEU A 96 -33.84 -3.34 -7.57
CA LEU A 96 -34.76 -4.28 -6.94
C LEU A 96 -35.96 -3.62 -6.23
N ALA A 97 -35.88 -2.32 -5.94
CA ALA A 97 -36.97 -1.52 -5.38
C ALA A 97 -37.75 -0.82 -6.49
#